data_AF-A0A2R6EG80-F1
#
_entry.id   AF-A0A2R6EG80-F1
#
_cell.length_a   1.000
_cell.length_b   1.000
_cell.length_c   1.000
_cell.angle_alpha   90.00
_cell.angle_beta   90.00
_cell.angle_gamma   90.00
#
_symmetry.space_group_name_H-M   'P 1'
#
loop_
_entity.id
_entity.type
_entity.pdbx_description
1 polymer ?
#
loop_
_entity_poly.entity_id
_entity_poly.type
_entity_poly.pdbx_seq_one_letter_code
_entity_poly.pdbx_strand_id
1 'polypeptide(L)'
;MDHERLKTALERFEGGEETRHVVARQARDLADSGRIAEDFGYELGVEDVLDNLADAPEGHTLAERWNWWIGSLETSHGGYHEFRVRR
;
A
#
# COMPACT_ATOMS: atom_id res chain seq x y z
N MET A 1 -6.27 9.51 4.57
CA MET A 1 -5.02 9.11 5.27
C MET A 1 -3.97 10.22 5.23
N ASP A 2 -3.07 10.32 6.23
CA ASP A 2 -1.97 11.31 6.26
C ASP A 2 -0.77 10.84 5.42
N HIS A 3 -0.49 11.56 4.32
CA HIS A 3 0.56 11.22 3.35
C HIS A 3 1.97 11.37 3.91
N GLU A 4 2.27 12.45 4.64
CA GLU A 4 3.61 12.71 5.16
C GLU A 4 3.93 11.72 6.29
N ARG A 5 2.97 11.47 7.18
CA ARG A 5 3.12 10.45 8.22
C ARG A 5 3.41 9.07 7.62
N LEU A 6 2.69 8.70 6.55
CA LEU A 6 2.94 7.43 5.87
C LEU A 6 4.33 7.41 5.22
N LYS A 7 4.71 8.46 4.47
CA LYS A 7 6.02 8.54 3.81
C LYS A 7 7.17 8.34 4.80
N THR A 8 7.12 8.97 5.98
CA THR A 8 8.10 8.76 7.06
C THR A 8 8.06 7.33 7.61
N ALA A 9 6.87 6.76 7.85
CA ALA A 9 6.77 5.40 8.37
C ALA A 9 7.32 4.33 7.41
N LEU A 10 7.24 4.59 6.10
CA LEU A 10 7.77 3.70 5.06
C LEU A 10 9.31 3.61 5.03
N GLU A 11 10.03 4.47 5.75
CA GLU A 11 11.51 4.43 5.84
C GLU A 11 12.04 3.12 6.42
N ARG A 12 11.20 2.34 7.11
CA ARG A 12 11.55 1.03 7.65
C ARG A 12 11.70 -0.07 6.60
N PHE A 13 11.22 0.15 5.37
CA PHE A 13 11.31 -0.81 4.27
C PHE A 13 12.39 -0.40 3.27
N GLU A 14 13.00 -1.40 2.62
CA GLU A 14 14.02 -1.15 1.61
C GLU A 14 13.42 -0.39 0.42
N GLY A 15 13.90 0.81 0.16
CA GLY A 15 13.45 1.63 -0.97
C GLY A 15 13.97 3.07 -0.92
N GLY A 16 14.07 3.68 -2.10
CA GLY A 16 14.46 5.09 -2.24
C GLY A 16 13.32 6.05 -1.88
N GLU A 17 13.65 7.33 -1.75
CA GLU A 17 12.67 8.38 -1.45
C GLU A 17 11.56 8.45 -2.51
N GLU A 18 11.92 8.32 -3.79
CA GLU A 18 10.95 8.32 -4.89
C GLU A 18 9.94 7.17 -4.74
N THR A 19 10.41 5.97 -4.43
CA THR A 19 9.55 4.80 -4.19
C THR A 19 8.61 5.03 -3.01
N ARG A 20 9.11 5.60 -1.90
CA ARG A 20 8.26 5.93 -0.74
C ARG A 20 7.19 6.95 -1.10
N HIS A 21 7.55 7.99 -1.86
CA HIS A 21 6.60 9.00 -2.31
C HIS A 21 5.50 8.39 -3.19
N VAL A 22 5.87 7.55 -4.16
CA VAL A 22 4.91 6.86 -5.03
C VAL A 22 4.00 5.93 -4.24
N VAL A 23 4.55 5.11 -3.33
CA VAL A 23 3.73 4.21 -2.50
C VAL A 23 2.82 4.98 -1.55
N ALA A 24 3.30 6.04 -0.90
CA ALA A 24 2.48 6.88 -0.04
C ALA A 24 1.33 7.55 -0.81
N ARG A 25 1.56 7.90 -2.08
CA ARG A 25 0.50 8.41 -2.97
C ARG A 25 -0.51 7.32 -3.33
N GLN A 26 -0.06 6.15 -3.79
CA GLN A 26 -0.95 5.05 -4.16
C GLN A 26 -1.80 4.58 -2.96
N ALA A 27 -1.22 4.55 -1.76
CA ALA A 27 -1.94 4.21 -0.55
C ALA A 27 -3.00 5.24 -0.19
N ARG A 28 -2.72 6.53 -0.38
CA ARG A 28 -3.72 7.58 -0.22
C ARG A 28 -4.82 7.47 -1.26
N ASP A 29 -4.48 7.28 -2.53
CA ASP A 29 -5.45 7.12 -3.61
C ASP A 29 -6.36 5.90 -3.36
N LEU A 30 -5.79 4.80 -2.82
CA LEU A 30 -6.56 3.63 -2.39
C LEU A 30 -7.50 3.96 -1.22
N ALA A 31 -7.03 4.63 -0.17
CA ALA A 31 -7.87 5.04 0.95
C ALA A 31 -9.00 5.98 0.50
N ASP A 32 -8.68 6.97 -0.33
CA ASP A 32 -9.63 7.96 -0.84
C ASP A 32 -10.65 7.33 -1.81
N SER A 33 -10.35 6.17 -2.40
CA SER A 33 -11.30 5.42 -3.25
C SER A 33 -12.49 4.83 -2.48
N GLY A 34 -12.36 4.62 -1.17
CA GLY A 34 -13.38 3.96 -0.35
C GLY A 34 -13.50 2.44 -0.56
N ARG A 35 -12.73 1.84 -1.48
CA ARG A 35 -12.82 0.41 -1.81
C ARG A 35 -12.60 -0.51 -0.61
N ILE A 36 -11.60 -0.20 0.24
CA ILE A 36 -11.34 -1.00 1.44
C ILE A 36 -12.53 -0.96 2.40
N ALA A 37 -13.19 0.20 2.54
CA ALA A 37 -14.36 0.33 3.39
C ALA A 37 -15.57 -0.43 2.82
N GLU A 38 -15.74 -0.42 1.50
CA GLU A 38 -16.80 -1.17 0.81
C GLU A 38 -16.62 -2.68 0.93
N ASP A 39 -15.41 -3.19 0.67
CA ASP A 39 -15.13 -4.62 0.61
C ASP A 39 -14.91 -5.25 2.00
N PHE A 40 -14.29 -4.51 2.94
CA PHE A 40 -13.84 -5.06 4.23
C PHE A 40 -14.48 -4.39 5.45
N GLY A 41 -15.25 -3.30 5.27
CA GLY A 41 -16.00 -2.67 6.35
C GLY A 41 -15.17 -1.81 7.32
N TYR A 42 -13.96 -1.38 6.92
CA TYR A 42 -13.11 -0.46 7.70
C TYR A 42 -12.39 0.56 6.83
N GLU A 43 -12.05 1.71 7.40
CA GLU A 43 -11.27 2.77 6.74
C GLU A 43 -9.78 2.43 6.75
N LEU A 44 -9.10 2.57 5.59
CA LEU A 44 -7.68 2.27 5.49
C LEU A 44 -6.81 3.33 6.20
N GLY A 45 -6.08 2.91 7.24
CA GLY A 45 -5.14 3.72 7.99
C GLY A 45 -3.67 3.45 7.67
N VAL A 46 -2.79 4.26 8.26
CA VAL A 46 -1.33 4.12 8.13
C VAL A 46 -0.86 2.79 8.69
N GLU A 47 -1.32 2.42 9.89
CA GLU A 47 -0.89 1.17 10.54
C GLU A 47 -1.34 -0.05 9.73
N ASP A 48 -2.57 -0.05 9.18
CA ASP A 48 -3.05 -1.13 8.31
C ASP A 48 -2.17 -1.32 7.07
N VAL A 49 -1.72 -0.22 6.46
CA VAL A 49 -0.77 -0.29 5.33
C VAL A 49 0.55 -0.91 5.78
N LEU A 50 1.09 -0.50 6.92
CA LEU A 50 2.37 -1.04 7.42
C LEU A 50 2.27 -2.52 7.76
N ASP A 51 1.18 -2.96 8.37
CA ASP A 51 0.94 -4.35 8.72
C ASP A 51 0.83 -5.22 7.46
N ASN A 52 0.03 -4.81 6.48
CA ASN A 52 -0.08 -5.53 5.21
C ASN A 52 1.25 -5.56 4.41
N LEU A 53 2.07 -4.51 4.51
CA LEU A 53 3.40 -4.50 3.89
C LEU A 53 4.39 -5.42 4.63
N ALA A 54 4.26 -5.58 5.94
CA ALA A 54 5.11 -6.46 6.74
C ALA A 54 4.86 -7.94 6.45
N ASP A 55 3.62 -8.30 6.11
CA ASP A 55 3.22 -9.68 5.76
C ASP A 55 3.82 -10.19 4.43
N ALA A 56 4.30 -9.27 3.58
CA ALA A 56 4.97 -9.65 2.34
C ALA A 56 6.32 -10.37 2.60
N PRO A 57 6.75 -11.26 1.68
CA PRO A 57 7.99 -12.03 1.84
C PRO A 57 9.22 -11.20 2.21
N GLU A 58 10.10 -11.78 3.02
CA GLU A 58 11.40 -11.19 3.34
C GLU A 58 12.24 -10.94 2.08
N GLY A 59 13.09 -9.91 2.11
CA GLY A 59 13.90 -9.50 0.97
C GLY A 59 13.16 -8.75 -0.14
N HIS A 60 11.83 -8.61 -0.07
CA HIS A 60 11.10 -7.71 -0.96
C HIS A 60 11.38 -6.24 -0.63
N THR A 61 11.66 -5.47 -1.67
CA THR A 61 11.67 -4.00 -1.66
C THR A 61 10.26 -3.46 -1.39
N LEU A 62 10.17 -2.19 -0.98
CA LEU A 62 8.90 -1.52 -0.70
C LEU A 62 7.90 -1.61 -1.87
N ALA A 63 8.35 -1.43 -3.11
CA ALA A 63 7.49 -1.53 -4.28
C ALA A 63 6.97 -2.97 -4.49
N GLU A 64 7.79 -3.98 -4.21
CA GLU A 64 7.39 -5.38 -4.31
C GLU A 64 6.41 -5.77 -3.21
N ARG A 65 6.63 -5.31 -1.96
CA ARG A 65 5.69 -5.51 -0.85
C ARG A 65 4.32 -4.88 -1.16
N TRP A 66 4.33 -3.66 -1.67
CA TRP A 66 3.12 -2.97 -2.10
C TRP A 66 2.38 -3.75 -3.20
N ASN A 67 3.08 -4.10 -4.28
CA ASN A 67 2.47 -4.82 -5.40
C ASN A 67 2.02 -6.23 -5.03
N TRP A 68 2.69 -6.88 -4.07
CA TRP A 68 2.26 -8.17 -3.51
C TRP A 68 0.92 -8.04 -2.79
N TRP A 69 0.78 -7.03 -1.92
CA TRP A 69 -0.47 -6.78 -1.20
C TRP A 69 -1.62 -6.42 -2.17
N ILE A 70 -1.38 -5.51 -3.12
CA ILE A 70 -2.36 -5.17 -4.15
C ILE A 70 -2.76 -6.40 -4.98
N GLY A 71 -1.82 -7.31 -5.26
CA GLY A 71 -2.10 -8.57 -5.93
C GLY A 71 -3.02 -9.50 -5.12
N SER A 72 -2.88 -9.51 -3.79
CA SER A 72 -3.79 -10.23 -2.89
C SER A 72 -5.21 -9.64 -2.90
N LEU A 73 -5.33 -8.31 -2.85
CA LEU A 73 -6.61 -7.62 -2.95
C LEU A 73 -7.29 -7.87 -4.32
N GLU A 74 -6.52 -7.79 -5.40
CA GLU A 74 -7.01 -8.12 -6.75
C GLU A 74 -7.49 -9.57 -6.84
N THR A 75 -6.75 -10.52 -6.25
CA THR A 75 -7.12 -11.94 -6.28
C THR A 75 -8.41 -12.22 -5.49
N SER A 76 -8.66 -11.46 -4.42
CA SER A 76 -9.81 -11.70 -3.54
C SER A 76 -11.08 -10.97 -3.98
N HIS A 77 -10.98 -9.71 -4.43
CA HIS A 77 -12.14 -8.86 -4.71
C HIS A 77 -12.10 -8.19 -6.09
N GLY A 78 -10.94 -8.16 -6.74
CA GLY A 78 -10.74 -7.53 -8.06
C GLY A 78 -10.83 -6.00 -8.03
N GLY A 79 -10.34 -5.35 -9.10
CA GLY A 79 -10.43 -3.90 -9.24
C GLY A 79 -9.39 -3.10 -8.42
N TYR A 80 -8.33 -3.77 -7.95
CA TYR A 80 -7.21 -3.15 -7.24
C TYR A 80 -5.99 -2.95 -8.15
N HIS A 81 -6.00 -3.52 -9.35
CA HIS A 81 -4.93 -3.46 -10.34
C HIS A 81 -4.41 -2.05 -10.66
N GLU A 82 -5.26 -1.02 -10.54
CA GLU A 82 -4.94 0.38 -10.81
C GLU A 82 -4.01 1.02 -9.76
N PHE A 83 -4.02 0.51 -8.53
CA PHE A 83 -3.20 1.04 -7.42
C PHE A 83 -1.77 0.48 -7.40
N ARG A 84 -1.42 -0.42 -8.32
CA ARG A 84 -0.04 -0.95 -8.38
C ARG A 84 0.97 0.13 -8.72
N VAL A 85 2.16 0.00 -8.18
CA VAL A 85 3.32 0.78 -8.62
C VAL A 85 3.86 0.16 -9.90
N ARG A 86 3.92 0.95 -10.97
CA ARG A 86 4.54 0.58 -12.24
C ARG A 86 5.96 1.15 -12.27
N ARG A 87 6.90 0.36 -12.83
CA ARG A 87 8.30 0.74 -13.01
C ARG A 87 8.46 1.64 -14.23
#